data_AF-A0A2N6ESM5-F1
#
_entry.id   AF-A0A2N6ESM5-F1
#
_cell.length_a   1.000
_cell.length_b   1.000
_cell.length_c   1.000
_cell.angle_alpha   90.00
_cell.angle_beta   90.00
_cell.angle_gamma   90.00
#
_symmetry.space_group_name_H-M   'P 1'
#
loop_
_entity.id
_entity.type
_entity.pdbx_description
1 polymer ?
#
loop_
_entity_poly.entity_id
_entity_poly.type
_entity_poly.pdbx_seq_one_letter_code
_entity_poly.pdbx_strand_id
1 'polypeptide(L)'
;MTSMEPLRGLFAQYRQLLNDADDWFDQAATGLGPTIGCQAGCSACCRGLFDITLPDALLLQVGFSQIDKERRQHILERCRLRRDQLQELWPELDAPYLLNALHNRPWQTMPEQDTTPCPLLDEQGYCSVYPYRPLTCRLHGFPHIETDGEVFSDSCCSYNEEAVCRSVQGVAPGPFRDLFTREAQLIRQVNL
;
A
#
# COMPACT_ATOMS: atom_id res chain seq x y z
N MET A 1 -14.71 -30.54 -2.78
CA MET A 1 -13.91 -30.00 -1.66
C MET A 1 -12.52 -29.67 -2.20
N THR A 2 -12.39 -28.55 -2.89
CA THR A 2 -11.11 -28.07 -3.41
C THR A 2 -10.26 -27.67 -2.22
N SER A 3 -9.07 -28.26 -2.05
CA SER A 3 -8.20 -28.02 -0.89
C SER A 3 -7.91 -26.51 -0.76
N MET A 4 -8.30 -25.91 0.37
CA MET A 4 -7.98 -24.50 0.73
C MET A 4 -6.53 -24.32 1.17
N GLU A 5 -5.73 -25.39 1.18
CA GLU A 5 -4.38 -25.45 1.72
C GLU A 5 -3.36 -24.64 0.89
N PRO A 6 -3.38 -24.65 -0.46
CA PRO A 6 -2.48 -23.82 -1.27
C PRO A 6 -2.69 -22.32 -1.04
N LEU A 7 -3.96 -21.88 -0.89
CA LEU A 7 -4.28 -20.49 -0.59
C LEU A 7 -3.80 -20.08 0.80
N ARG A 8 -3.91 -20.95 1.81
CA ARG A 8 -3.37 -20.69 3.15
C ARG A 8 -1.85 -20.52 3.12
N GLY A 9 -1.13 -21.36 2.37
CA GLY A 9 0.31 -21.25 2.20
C GLY A 9 0.74 -19.96 1.52
N LEU A 10 0.01 -19.53 0.48
CA LEU A 10 0.21 -18.24 -0.17
C LEU A 10 0.02 -17.07 0.81
N PHE A 11 -1.10 -17.05 1.55
CA PHE A 11 -1.36 -15.99 2.52
C PHE A 11 -0.30 -15.90 3.61
N ALA A 12 0.20 -17.04 4.10
CA ALA A 12 1.27 -17.06 5.09
C ALA A 12 2.57 -16.46 4.55
N GLN A 13 2.98 -16.85 3.34
CA GLN A 13 4.17 -16.30 2.68
C GLN A 13 4.04 -14.80 2.40
N TYR A 14 2.86 -14.37 1.93
CA TYR A 14 2.61 -12.96 1.66
C TYR A 14 2.60 -12.12 2.95
N ARG A 15 1.98 -12.62 4.02
CA ARG A 15 2.05 -11.97 5.34
C ARG A 15 3.48 -11.85 5.86
N GLN A 16 4.31 -12.89 5.66
CA GLN A 16 5.72 -12.80 6.04
C GLN A 16 6.44 -11.70 5.27
N LEU A 17 6.23 -11.60 3.95
CA LEU A 17 6.78 -10.52 3.14
C LEU A 17 6.37 -9.13 3.65
N LEU A 18 5.08 -8.96 4.01
CA LEU A 18 4.58 -7.71 4.57
C LEU A 18 5.15 -7.39 5.95
N ASN A 19 5.44 -8.40 6.77
CA ASN A 19 6.11 -8.22 8.06
C ASN A 19 7.57 -7.81 7.86
N ASP A 20 8.27 -8.41 6.89
CA ASP A 20 9.66 -8.02 6.58
C ASP A 20 9.72 -6.54 6.14
N ALA A 21 8.70 -6.06 5.42
CA ALA A 21 8.54 -4.65 5.04
C ALA A 21 8.32 -3.73 6.26
N ASP A 22 7.46 -4.14 7.20
CA ASP A 22 7.24 -3.42 8.46
C ASP A 22 8.52 -3.36 9.29
N ASP A 23 9.23 -4.48 9.44
CA ASP A 23 10.47 -4.56 10.23
C ASP A 23 11.54 -3.61 9.67
N TRP A 24 11.66 -3.54 8.34
CA TRP A 24 12.55 -2.57 7.70
C TRP A 24 12.09 -1.13 7.95
N PHE A 25 10.79 -0.83 7.76
CA PHE A 25 10.25 0.51 7.97
C PHE A 25 10.49 0.99 9.41
N ASP A 26 10.24 0.14 10.41
CA ASP A 26 10.43 0.44 11.82
C ASP A 26 11.91 0.71 12.15
N GLN A 27 12.83 -0.05 11.54
CA GLN A 27 14.27 0.20 11.66
C GLN A 27 14.67 1.55 11.04
N ALA A 28 14.18 1.84 9.83
CA ALA A 28 14.42 3.11 9.15
C ALA A 28 13.90 4.31 9.95
N ALA A 29 12.67 4.22 10.46
CA ALA A 29 12.06 5.24 11.30
C ALA A 29 12.80 5.42 12.63
N THR A 30 13.19 4.33 13.29
CA THR A 30 13.97 4.37 14.53
C THR A 30 15.34 5.02 14.32
N GLY A 31 15.98 4.75 13.19
CA GLY A 31 17.27 5.35 12.82
C GLY A 31 17.22 6.86 12.68
N LEU A 32 16.10 7.42 12.19
CA LEU A 32 15.87 8.86 12.11
C LEU A 32 15.39 9.48 13.44
N GLY A 33 14.82 8.68 14.34
CA GLY A 33 14.42 9.11 15.68
C GLY A 33 13.45 10.30 15.66
N PRO A 34 13.67 11.37 16.46
CA PRO A 34 12.72 12.48 16.58
C PRO A 34 12.66 13.39 15.34
N THR A 35 13.46 13.13 14.30
CA THR A 35 13.44 13.93 13.07
C THR A 35 12.26 13.59 12.17
N ILE A 36 11.66 12.40 12.32
CA ILE A 36 10.47 12.00 11.57
C ILE A 36 9.20 12.41 12.32
N GLY A 37 8.22 12.96 11.60
CA GLY A 37 6.90 13.29 12.13
C GLY A 37 5.86 12.18 11.96
N CYS A 38 6.25 11.03 11.40
CA CYS A 38 5.36 9.86 11.29
C CYS A 38 5.07 9.28 12.67
N GLN A 39 3.80 9.07 12.97
CA GLN A 39 3.33 8.50 14.23
C GLN A 39 1.97 7.83 14.01
N ALA A 40 1.51 7.04 14.98
CA ALA A 40 0.16 6.49 14.96
C ALA A 40 -0.88 7.61 14.77
N GLY A 41 -1.79 7.44 13.81
CA GLY A 41 -2.79 8.45 13.44
C GLY A 41 -2.30 9.50 12.43
N CYS A 42 -1.02 9.48 12.02
CA CYS A 42 -0.58 10.24 10.86
C CYS A 42 -1.16 9.63 9.57
N SER A 43 -1.91 10.41 8.81
CA SER A 43 -2.57 10.00 7.57
C SER A 43 -2.12 10.83 6.35
N ALA A 44 -1.02 11.57 6.47
CA ALA A 44 -0.50 12.41 5.39
C ALA A 44 -0.12 11.61 4.13
N CYS A 45 0.25 10.33 4.27
CA CYS A 45 0.46 9.41 3.15
C CYS A 45 -0.79 8.64 2.72
N CYS A 46 -1.87 8.66 3.51
CA CYS A 46 -3.08 7.87 3.26
C CYS A 46 -4.04 8.60 2.32
N ARG A 47 -3.54 9.04 1.16
CA ARG A 47 -4.29 9.79 0.16
C ARG A 47 -3.80 9.46 -1.25
N GLY A 48 -4.62 9.81 -2.22
CA GLY A 48 -4.30 9.65 -3.63
C GLY A 48 -4.62 8.26 -4.17
N LEU A 49 -4.21 8.04 -5.42
CA LEU A 49 -4.42 6.80 -6.14
C LEU A 49 -3.09 6.08 -6.31
N PHE A 50 -3.11 4.79 -6.04
CA PHE A 50 -2.03 3.86 -6.31
C PHE A 50 -2.67 2.50 -6.62
N ASP A 51 -1.99 1.71 -7.43
CA ASP A 51 -2.35 0.34 -7.66
C ASP A 51 -1.90 -0.55 -6.49
N ILE A 52 -2.63 -1.64 -6.32
CA ILE A 52 -2.28 -2.70 -5.38
C ILE A 52 -2.34 -4.03 -6.10
N THR A 53 -1.62 -4.99 -5.56
CA THR A 53 -1.53 -6.32 -6.16
C THR A 53 -2.78 -7.14 -5.83
N LEU A 54 -3.02 -8.24 -6.54
CA LEU A 54 -4.11 -9.15 -6.19
C LEU A 54 -3.92 -9.78 -4.79
N PRO A 55 -2.70 -10.20 -4.36
CA PRO A 55 -2.44 -10.58 -2.97
C PRO A 55 -2.81 -9.50 -1.94
N ASP A 56 -2.49 -8.22 -2.20
CA ASP A 56 -2.92 -7.10 -1.35
C ASP A 56 -4.44 -7.03 -1.26
N ALA A 57 -5.13 -7.06 -2.40
CA ALA A 57 -6.60 -6.97 -2.46
C ALA A 57 -7.28 -8.11 -1.70
N LEU A 58 -6.75 -9.33 -1.81
CA LEU A 58 -7.23 -10.49 -1.06
C LEU A 58 -7.03 -10.31 0.45
N LEU A 59 -5.85 -9.83 0.88
CA LEU A 59 -5.57 -9.60 2.29
C LEU A 59 -6.41 -8.46 2.87
N LEU A 60 -6.58 -7.37 2.11
CA LEU A 60 -7.47 -6.27 2.43
C LEU A 60 -8.91 -6.75 2.61
N GLN A 61 -9.40 -7.66 1.75
CA GLN A 61 -10.72 -8.25 1.90
C GLN A 61 -10.86 -9.01 3.22
N VAL A 62 -9.82 -9.75 3.64
CA VAL A 62 -9.79 -10.41 4.96
C VAL A 62 -9.90 -9.36 6.07
N GLY A 63 -9.06 -8.31 6.06
CA GLY A 63 -9.09 -7.26 7.08
C GLY A 63 -10.44 -6.53 7.12
N PHE A 64 -10.96 -6.17 5.96
CA PHE A 64 -12.26 -5.52 5.81
C PHE A 64 -13.39 -6.39 6.36
N SER A 65 -13.36 -7.71 6.14
CA SER A 65 -14.40 -8.63 6.64
C SER A 65 -14.50 -8.69 8.17
N GLN A 66 -13.42 -8.32 8.88
CA GLN A 66 -13.38 -8.29 10.35
C GLN A 66 -13.98 -7.01 10.95
N ILE A 67 -14.25 -5.99 10.13
CA ILE A 67 -14.88 -4.75 10.59
C ILE A 67 -16.37 -5.01 10.84
N ASP A 68 -16.92 -4.38 11.88
CA ASP A 68 -18.35 -4.46 12.16
C ASP A 68 -19.20 -3.97 10.98
N LYS A 69 -20.45 -4.43 10.94
CA LYS A 69 -21.32 -4.22 9.79
C LYS A 69 -21.58 -2.74 9.51
N GLU A 70 -21.74 -1.92 10.54
CA GLU A 70 -22.07 -0.51 10.42
C GLU A 70 -20.89 0.27 9.83
N ARG A 71 -19.69 0.12 10.41
CA ARG A 71 -18.48 0.76 9.88
C ARG A 71 -18.14 0.29 8.47
N ARG A 72 -18.37 -0.99 8.15
CA ARG A 72 -18.22 -1.48 6.77
C ARG A 72 -19.14 -0.78 5.79
N GLN A 73 -20.39 -0.50 6.14
CA GLN A 73 -21.29 0.23 5.24
C GLN A 73 -20.77 1.65 4.98
N HIS A 74 -20.32 2.34 6.02
CA HIS A 74 -19.77 3.69 5.87
C HIS A 74 -18.50 3.72 5.00
N ILE A 75 -17.61 2.73 5.14
CA ILE A 75 -16.45 2.56 4.24
C ILE A 75 -16.93 2.32 2.80
N LEU A 76 -17.89 1.41 2.59
CA LEU A 76 -18.40 1.09 1.25
C LEU A 76 -19.09 2.27 0.58
N GLU A 77 -19.79 3.12 1.32
CA GLU A 77 -20.35 4.38 0.80
C GLU A 77 -19.26 5.28 0.23
N ARG A 78 -18.17 5.48 0.99
CA ARG A 78 -17.00 6.26 0.53
C ARG A 78 -16.30 5.62 -0.66
N CYS A 79 -16.16 4.29 -0.67
CA CYS A 79 -15.63 3.55 -1.81
C CYS A 79 -16.49 3.72 -3.07
N ARG A 80 -17.83 3.65 -2.95
CA ARG A 80 -18.75 3.84 -4.09
C ARG A 80 -18.66 5.26 -4.63
N LEU A 81 -18.71 6.26 -3.75
CA LEU A 81 -18.54 7.66 -4.15
C LEU A 81 -17.23 7.86 -4.92
N ARG A 82 -16.13 7.32 -4.38
CA ARG A 82 -14.82 7.45 -5.02
C ARG A 82 -14.77 6.72 -6.35
N ARG A 83 -15.28 5.48 -6.41
CA ARG A 83 -15.38 4.72 -7.66
C ARG A 83 -16.15 5.49 -8.73
N ASP A 84 -17.29 6.06 -8.39
CA ASP A 84 -18.15 6.77 -9.34
C ASP A 84 -17.40 7.98 -9.95
N GLN A 85 -16.68 8.75 -9.11
CA GLN A 85 -15.80 9.83 -9.59
C GLN A 85 -14.71 9.32 -10.54
N LEU A 86 -14.09 8.17 -10.23
CA LEU A 86 -13.07 7.59 -11.10
C LEU A 86 -13.65 7.06 -12.41
N GLN A 87 -14.88 6.53 -12.40
CA GLN A 87 -15.57 6.05 -13.60
C GLN A 87 -16.03 7.20 -14.51
N GLU A 88 -16.33 8.37 -13.95
CA GLU A 88 -16.56 9.58 -14.76
C GLU A 88 -15.31 10.01 -15.52
N LEU A 89 -14.14 9.91 -14.90
CA LEU A 89 -12.84 10.24 -15.51
C LEU A 89 -12.35 9.13 -16.45
N TRP A 90 -12.58 7.87 -16.07
CA TRP A 90 -12.13 6.68 -16.78
C TRP A 90 -13.30 5.70 -16.96
N PRO A 91 -14.15 5.89 -17.99
CA PRO A 91 -15.33 5.04 -18.21
C PRO A 91 -15.03 3.55 -18.42
N GLU A 92 -13.79 3.20 -18.81
CA GLU A 92 -13.34 1.82 -18.95
C GLU A 92 -13.03 1.13 -17.62
N LEU A 93 -12.91 1.88 -16.51
CA LEU A 93 -12.67 1.33 -15.18
C LEU A 93 -13.93 0.62 -14.68
N ASP A 94 -14.06 -0.67 -14.98
CA ASP A 94 -15.21 -1.48 -14.54
C ASP A 94 -14.78 -2.80 -13.90
N ALA A 95 -15.72 -3.49 -13.24
CA ALA A 95 -15.51 -4.78 -12.62
C ALA A 95 -14.90 -5.78 -13.64
N PRO A 96 -13.87 -6.56 -13.27
CA PRO A 96 -13.35 -6.79 -11.91
C PRO A 96 -12.36 -5.74 -11.37
N TYR A 97 -12.25 -4.55 -12.00
CA TYR A 97 -11.34 -3.46 -11.65
C TYR A 97 -9.86 -3.86 -11.72
N LEU A 98 -9.54 -4.80 -12.63
CA LEU A 98 -8.17 -5.23 -12.90
C LEU A 98 -7.52 -4.27 -13.90
N LEU A 99 -6.56 -3.49 -13.42
CA LEU A 99 -5.86 -2.51 -14.25
C LEU A 99 -5.16 -3.17 -15.44
N ASN A 100 -4.55 -4.35 -15.28
CA ASN A 100 -3.88 -5.05 -16.39
C ASN A 100 -4.76 -5.30 -17.63
N ALA A 101 -6.09 -5.30 -17.48
CA ALA A 101 -7.03 -5.47 -18.58
C ALA A 101 -7.43 -4.16 -19.29
N LEU A 102 -7.07 -2.98 -18.76
CA LEU A 102 -7.41 -1.71 -19.41
C LEU A 102 -6.31 -1.32 -20.40
N HIS A 103 -6.62 -1.45 -21.69
CA HIS A 103 -5.67 -1.30 -22.79
C HIS A 103 -5.11 0.13 -22.94
N ASN A 104 -5.88 1.15 -22.51
CA ASN A 104 -5.52 2.55 -22.62
C ASN A 104 -4.69 3.08 -21.43
N ARG A 105 -4.25 2.20 -20.51
CA ARG A 105 -3.43 2.50 -19.33
C ARG A 105 -3.86 3.76 -18.55
N PRO A 106 -5.15 3.93 -18.20
CA PRO A 106 -5.63 5.12 -17.48
C PRO A 106 -4.91 5.36 -16.15
N TRP A 107 -4.33 4.32 -15.52
CA TRP A 107 -3.51 4.47 -14.32
C TRP A 107 -2.22 5.31 -14.54
N GLN A 108 -1.72 5.43 -15.77
CA GLN A 108 -0.63 6.37 -16.09
C GLN A 108 -1.05 7.84 -15.97
N THR A 109 -2.35 8.10 -15.86
CA THR A 109 -2.93 9.43 -15.62
C THR A 109 -3.42 9.59 -14.19
N MET A 110 -3.12 8.65 -13.28
CA MET A 110 -3.40 8.81 -11.85
C MET A 110 -2.74 10.12 -11.38
N PRO A 111 -3.52 11.10 -10.88
CA PRO A 111 -2.94 12.38 -10.51
C PRO A 111 -2.00 12.18 -9.32
N GLU A 112 -0.71 12.43 -9.51
CA GLU A 112 0.30 12.36 -8.44
C GLU A 112 -0.04 13.30 -7.27
N GLN A 113 -0.82 14.33 -7.53
CA GLN A 113 -1.28 15.34 -6.56
C GLN A 113 -2.69 15.07 -6.03
N ASP A 114 -3.27 13.90 -6.31
CA ASP A 114 -4.57 13.57 -5.74
C ASP A 114 -4.48 13.50 -4.22
N THR A 115 -5.19 14.43 -3.57
CA THR A 115 -5.21 14.55 -2.11
C THR A 115 -6.42 13.86 -1.49
N THR A 116 -7.22 13.14 -2.28
CA THR A 116 -8.41 12.44 -1.80
C THR A 116 -8.02 11.43 -0.71
N PRO A 117 -8.58 11.52 0.51
CA PRO A 117 -8.27 10.59 1.58
C PRO A 117 -8.66 9.15 1.24
N CYS A 118 -7.87 8.19 1.74
CA CYS A 118 -8.19 6.78 1.60
C CYS A 118 -9.55 6.46 2.26
N PRO A 119 -10.48 5.75 1.58
CA PRO A 119 -11.78 5.37 2.16
C PRO A 119 -11.72 4.49 3.42
N LEU A 120 -10.55 3.93 3.73
CA LEU A 120 -10.33 3.10 4.91
C LEU A 120 -9.94 3.89 6.16
N LEU A 121 -9.64 5.19 6.03
CA LEU A 121 -9.40 6.05 7.19
C LEU A 121 -10.67 6.23 8.01
N ASP A 122 -10.56 6.30 9.33
CA ASP A 122 -11.63 6.80 10.19
C ASP A 122 -11.55 8.32 10.36
N GLU A 123 -12.50 8.88 11.11
CA GLU A 123 -12.58 10.32 11.39
C GLU A 123 -11.40 10.84 12.20
N GLN A 124 -10.67 9.96 12.89
CA GLN A 124 -9.47 10.29 13.67
C GLN A 124 -8.18 10.11 12.86
N GLY A 125 -8.27 9.69 11.58
CA GLY A 125 -7.13 9.47 10.70
C GLY A 125 -6.45 8.11 10.85
N TYR A 126 -7.05 7.15 11.55
CA TYR A 126 -6.52 5.78 11.63
C TYR A 126 -7.05 4.91 10.51
N CYS A 127 -6.19 4.04 9.99
CA CYS A 127 -6.61 3.04 9.01
C CYS A 127 -7.41 1.92 9.69
N SER A 128 -8.66 1.72 9.26
CA SER A 128 -9.58 0.70 9.80
C SER A 128 -9.10 -0.74 9.59
N VAL A 129 -8.10 -0.93 8.72
CA VAL A 129 -7.48 -2.23 8.40
C VAL A 129 -5.96 -2.18 8.52
N TYR A 130 -5.41 -1.35 9.41
CA TYR A 130 -3.96 -1.09 9.51
C TYR A 130 -3.07 -2.35 9.47
N PRO A 131 -3.39 -3.48 10.15
CA PRO A 131 -2.58 -4.71 10.09
C PRO A 131 -2.63 -5.45 8.74
N TYR A 132 -3.60 -5.12 7.89
CA TYR A 132 -3.86 -5.73 6.58
C TYR A 132 -3.53 -4.76 5.43
N ARG A 133 -2.82 -3.66 5.73
CA ARG A 133 -2.46 -2.65 4.74
C ARG A 133 -1.58 -3.25 3.63
N PRO A 134 -1.74 -2.77 2.38
CA PRO A 134 -0.95 -3.22 1.24
C PRO A 134 0.55 -3.00 1.41
N LEU A 135 1.37 -3.68 0.60
CA LEU A 135 2.82 -3.49 0.62
C LEU A 135 3.22 -2.03 0.38
N THR A 136 2.62 -1.38 -0.62
CA THR A 136 2.90 0.04 -0.91
C THR A 136 2.66 0.93 0.31
N CYS A 137 1.61 0.69 1.10
CA CYS A 137 1.35 1.44 2.32
C CYS A 137 2.38 1.20 3.45
N ARG A 138 3.11 0.08 3.42
CA ARG A 138 4.15 -0.26 4.42
C ARG A 138 5.49 0.36 4.07
N LEU A 139 5.76 0.50 2.78
CA LEU A 139 7.03 1.03 2.28
C LEU A 139 6.95 2.54 2.01
N HIS A 140 5.75 3.09 1.88
CA HIS A 140 5.58 4.50 1.56
C HIS A 140 6.09 5.41 2.69
N GLY A 141 6.78 6.48 2.30
CA GLY A 141 7.26 7.52 3.20
C GLY A 141 8.78 7.58 3.29
N PHE A 142 9.46 6.55 2.81
CA PHE A 142 10.92 6.45 2.70
C PHE A 142 11.34 6.01 1.30
N PRO A 143 12.53 6.44 0.82
CA PRO A 143 13.10 5.95 -0.41
C PRO A 143 13.51 4.48 -0.25
N HIS A 144 13.44 3.73 -1.34
CA HIS A 144 13.79 2.31 -1.41
C HIS A 144 15.17 2.18 -2.03
N ILE A 145 16.19 2.25 -1.17
CA ILE A 145 17.60 2.20 -1.56
C ILE A 145 18.17 0.86 -1.10
N GLU A 146 18.74 0.10 -2.03
CA GLU A 146 19.38 -1.18 -1.76
C GLU A 146 20.76 -0.99 -1.11
N THR A 147 21.27 -2.06 -0.50
CA THR A 147 22.59 -2.11 0.13
C THR A 147 23.76 -1.81 -0.82
N ASP A 148 23.60 -2.09 -2.11
CA ASP A 148 24.55 -1.76 -3.17
C ASP A 148 24.36 -0.34 -3.74
N GLY A 149 23.37 0.40 -3.25
CA GLY A 149 23.02 1.76 -3.68
C GLY A 149 22.03 1.83 -4.83
N GLU A 150 21.51 0.71 -5.36
CA GLU A 150 20.45 0.75 -6.36
C GLU A 150 19.18 1.39 -5.78
N VAL A 151 18.61 2.35 -6.53
CA VAL A 151 17.39 3.06 -6.13
C VAL A 151 16.19 2.45 -6.84
N PHE A 152 15.31 1.83 -6.08
CA PHE A 152 14.02 1.29 -6.56
C PHE A 152 12.91 2.35 -6.52
N SER A 153 12.97 3.25 -5.54
CA SER A 153 12.07 4.41 -5.42
C SER A 153 12.78 5.53 -4.67
N ASP A 154 12.67 6.76 -5.15
CA ASP A 154 13.17 7.97 -4.50
C ASP A 154 12.05 8.77 -3.80
N SER A 155 10.83 8.23 -3.78
CA SER A 155 9.67 8.90 -3.22
C SER A 155 9.73 8.96 -1.69
N CYS A 156 9.41 10.12 -1.12
CA CYS A 156 9.28 10.30 0.32
C CYS A 156 7.99 11.04 0.68
N CYS A 157 7.58 10.89 1.94
CA CYS A 157 6.43 11.62 2.45
C CYS A 157 6.74 13.12 2.46
N SER A 158 5.86 13.95 1.89
CA SER A 158 6.01 15.41 1.88
C SER A 158 6.14 16.02 3.29
N TYR A 159 5.64 15.33 4.31
CA TYR A 159 5.75 15.76 5.71
C TYR A 159 7.14 15.49 6.31
N ASN A 160 7.85 14.48 5.80
CA ASN A 160 9.16 14.06 6.29
C ASN A 160 10.27 14.34 5.28
N GLU A 161 10.02 15.15 4.25
CA GLU A 161 10.95 15.37 3.13
C GLU A 161 12.34 15.81 3.62
N GLU A 162 12.39 16.72 4.60
CA GLU A 162 13.65 17.19 5.17
C GLU A 162 14.41 16.08 5.92
N ALA A 163 13.70 15.31 6.73
CA ALA A 163 14.27 14.23 7.53
C ALA A 163 14.65 12.98 6.72
N VAL A 164 13.98 12.75 5.57
CA VAL A 164 14.07 11.52 4.79
C VAL A 164 14.84 11.74 3.49
N CYS A 165 14.37 12.67 2.64
CA CYS A 165 14.96 12.90 1.31
C CYS A 165 16.17 13.83 1.35
N ARG A 166 16.20 14.79 2.26
CA ARG A 166 17.25 15.83 2.32
C ARG A 166 18.22 15.65 3.49
N SER A 167 18.07 14.57 4.25
CA SER A 167 18.88 14.32 5.44
C SER A 167 20.30 13.85 5.10
N VAL A 168 21.27 14.44 5.81
CA VAL A 168 22.68 14.02 5.75
C VAL A 168 22.94 12.70 6.50
N GLN A 169 22.05 12.28 7.39
CA GLN A 169 22.15 11.01 8.13
C GLN A 169 21.70 9.81 7.27
N GLY A 170 20.90 10.08 6.22
CA GLY A 170 20.41 9.07 5.29
C GLY A 170 19.38 8.11 5.90
N VAL A 171 18.64 7.43 5.04
CA VAL A 171 17.75 6.32 5.43
C VAL A 171 18.53 5.02 5.30
N ALA A 172 18.38 4.11 6.26
CA ALA A 172 19.04 2.82 6.20
C ALA A 172 18.63 2.04 4.93
N PRO A 173 19.60 1.49 4.17
CA PRO A 173 19.28 0.69 3.00
C PRO A 173 18.52 -0.58 3.41
N GLY A 174 17.72 -1.11 2.50
CA GLY A 174 16.87 -2.27 2.74
C GLY A 174 17.02 -3.34 1.65
N PRO A 175 16.60 -4.59 1.92
CA PRO A 175 16.70 -5.72 0.99
C PRO A 175 15.61 -5.67 -0.09
N PHE A 176 15.46 -4.53 -0.75
CA PHE A 176 14.34 -4.26 -1.66
C PHE A 176 14.34 -5.18 -2.87
N ARG A 177 15.51 -5.57 -3.36
CA ARG A 177 15.60 -6.52 -4.47
C ARG A 177 14.98 -7.87 -4.10
N ASP A 178 15.29 -8.40 -2.92
CA ASP A 178 14.70 -9.66 -2.42
C ASP A 178 13.19 -9.50 -2.22
N LEU A 179 12.80 -8.42 -1.54
CA LEU A 179 11.40 -8.12 -1.21
C LEU A 179 10.52 -8.07 -2.48
N PHE A 180 10.91 -7.26 -3.47
CA PHE A 180 10.14 -7.14 -4.72
C PHE A 180 10.23 -8.39 -5.60
N THR A 181 11.34 -9.13 -5.54
CA THR A 181 11.45 -10.42 -6.25
C THR A 181 10.47 -11.45 -5.66
N ARG A 182 10.40 -11.56 -4.34
CA ARG A 182 9.46 -12.45 -3.64
C ARG A 182 8.02 -12.02 -3.88
N GLU A 183 7.74 -10.72 -3.87
CA GLU A 183 6.40 -10.21 -4.19
C GLU A 183 6.01 -10.63 -5.62
N ALA A 184 6.87 -10.39 -6.61
CA ALA A 184 6.60 -10.77 -7.99
C ALA A 184 6.36 -12.28 -8.16
N GLN A 185 7.08 -13.13 -7.41
CA GLN A 185 6.85 -14.57 -7.40
C GLN A 185 5.49 -14.95 -6.82
N LEU A 186 5.04 -14.28 -5.74
CA LEU A 186 3.74 -14.52 -5.11
C LEU A 186 2.58 -14.01 -5.97
N ILE A 187 2.74 -12.85 -6.62
CA ILE A 187 1.77 -12.32 -7.59
C ILE A 187 1.53 -13.32 -8.72
N ARG A 188 2.58 -13.93 -9.27
CA ARG A 188 2.46 -14.93 -10.35
C ARG A 188 1.68 -16.19 -9.95
N GLN A 189 1.53 -16.47 -8.65
CA GLN A 189 0.75 -17.61 -8.19
C GLN A 189 -0.76 -17.33 -8.15
N VAL A 190 -1.17 -16.06 -8.21
CA VAL A 190 -2.59 -15.65 -8.19
C VAL A 190 -3.06 -14.94 -9.45
N ASN A 191 -2.15 -14.41 -10.27
CA ASN A 191 -2.49 -13.92 -11.59
C ASN A 191 -2.83 -15.13 -12.48
N LEU A 192 -4.13 -15.39 -12.60
CA LEU A 192 -4.73 -16.36 -13.52
C LEU A 192 -4.49 -15.97 -14.98
#